data_AF-A0A0G2Z643-F1
#
_entry.id   AF-A0A0G2Z643-F1
#
_cell.length_a   1.000
_cell.length_b   1.000
_cell.length_c   1.000
_cell.angle_alpha   90.00
_cell.angle_beta   90.00
_cell.angle_gamma   90.00
#
_symmetry.space_group_name_H-M   'P 1'
#
loop_
_entity.id
_entity.type
_entity.pdbx_description
1 polymer ?
#
loop_
_entity_poly.entity_id
_entity_poly.type
_entity_poly.pdbx_seq_one_letter_code
_entity_poly.pdbx_strand_id
1 'polypeptide(L)'
;MQISLDQVLSVLMGKVEALEAALDDLRLRNNILLRLLGSLGEMNKEKIEEAVKEELEVSRKAGLIEDNREIQSTVENLTDSIYKWFVGDVEDIRAKMDEYRKKMEEVLKEQESKVIDVAPADFVKRLEPKEPNKGGGIIL
;
A
#
# COMPACT_ATOMS: atom_id res chain seq x y z
N MET A 1 -24.47 19.34 1.42
CA MET A 1 -24.01 18.26 0.52
C MET A 1 -23.79 17.03 1.37
N GLN A 2 -24.69 16.04 1.29
CA GLN A 2 -24.41 14.70 1.82
C GLN A 2 -23.66 13.94 0.71
N ILE A 3 -22.36 13.72 0.90
CA ILE A 3 -21.57 12.92 -0.02
C ILE A 3 -21.95 11.46 0.25
N SER A 4 -22.41 10.74 -0.78
CA SER A 4 -22.70 9.31 -0.62
C SER A 4 -21.41 8.52 -0.48
N LEU A 5 -21.47 7.37 0.19
CA LEU A 5 -20.32 6.47 0.32
C LEU A 5 -19.73 6.11 -1.05
N ASP A 6 -20.59 5.88 -2.04
CA ASP A 6 -20.18 5.55 -3.41
C ASP A 6 -19.40 6.69 -4.09
N GLN A 7 -19.73 7.95 -3.79
CA GLN A 7 -18.99 9.11 -4.29
C GLN A 7 -17.61 9.21 -3.64
N VAL A 8 -17.49 8.91 -2.34
CA VAL A 8 -16.19 8.86 -1.65
C VAL A 8 -15.33 7.73 -2.22
N LEU A 9 -15.91 6.54 -2.40
CA LEU A 9 -15.22 5.38 -2.95
C LEU A 9 -14.75 5.62 -4.38
N SER A 10 -15.58 6.24 -5.23
CA SER A 10 -15.21 6.57 -6.61
C SER A 10 -14.04 7.56 -6.68
N VAL A 11 -14.02 8.57 -5.81
CA VAL A 11 -12.91 9.53 -5.74
C VAL A 11 -11.63 8.89 -5.19
N LEU A 12 -11.75 7.98 -4.21
CA LEU A 12 -10.61 7.24 -3.69
C LEU A 12 -10.02 6.29 -4.75
N MET A 13 -10.86 5.55 -5.47
CA MET A 13 -10.42 4.69 -6.57
C MET A 13 -9.68 5.48 -7.64
N GLY A 14 -10.23 6.60 -8.10
CA GLY A 14 -9.54 7.44 -9.11
C GLY A 14 -8.20 8.00 -8.62
N LYS A 15 -8.05 8.25 -7.31
CA LYS A 15 -6.75 8.64 -6.72
C LYS A 15 -5.77 7.47 -6.66
N VAL A 16 -6.23 6.26 -6.35
CA VAL A 16 -5.40 5.05 -6.34
C VAL A 16 -4.90 4.75 -7.75
N GLU A 17 -5.77 4.76 -8.75
CA GLU A 17 -5.39 4.54 -10.16
C GLU A 17 -4.35 5.58 -10.63
N ALA A 18 -4.54 6.85 -10.26
CA ALA A 18 -3.57 7.90 -10.59
C ALA A 18 -2.21 7.70 -9.89
N LEU A 19 -2.21 7.21 -8.65
CA LEU A 19 -0.98 6.88 -7.93
C LEU A 19 -0.27 5.67 -8.54
N GLU A 20 -1.00 4.63 -8.94
CA GLU A 20 -0.46 3.47 -9.63
C GLU A 20 0.20 3.87 -10.95
N ALA A 21 -0.48 4.69 -11.76
CA ALA A 21 0.09 5.19 -13.02
C ALA A 21 1.36 6.02 -12.79
N ALA A 22 1.39 6.86 -11.74
CA ALA A 22 2.56 7.65 -11.39
C ALA A 22 3.74 6.77 -10.90
N LEU A 23 3.45 5.71 -10.13
CA LEU A 23 4.45 4.76 -9.66
C LEU A 23 5.06 3.97 -10.83
N ASP A 24 4.25 3.54 -11.79
CA ASP A 24 4.73 2.84 -12.98
C ASP A 24 5.62 3.72 -13.86
N ASP A 25 5.25 4.97 -14.10
CA ASP A 25 6.10 5.94 -14.82
C ASP A 25 7.42 6.20 -14.10
N LEU A 26 7.37 6.41 -12.78
CA LEU A 26 8.58 6.64 -11.97
C LEU A 26 9.52 5.44 -12.02
N ARG A 27 8.98 4.22 -11.90
CA ARG A 27 9.75 2.98 -12.00
C ARG A 27 10.36 2.81 -13.37
N LEU A 28 9.64 3.09 -14.46
CA LEU A 28 10.16 3.02 -15.82
C LEU A 28 11.37 3.96 -15.98
N ARG A 29 11.22 5.23 -15.57
CA ARG A 29 12.29 6.24 -15.65
C ARG A 29 13.51 5.82 -14.82
N ASN A 30 13.31 5.38 -13.58
CA ASN A 30 14.40 4.90 -12.73
C ASN A 30 15.13 3.71 -13.34
N ASN A 31 14.42 2.75 -13.92
CA ASN A 31 15.05 1.60 -14.57
C ASN A 31 15.90 2.01 -15.78
N ILE A 32 15.44 2.99 -16.58
CA ILE A 32 16.22 3.55 -17.68
C ILE A 32 17.49 4.24 -17.15
N LEU A 33 17.39 5.02 -16.08
CA LEU A 33 18.55 5.67 -15.45
C LEU A 33 19.54 4.64 -14.92
N LEU A 34 19.07 3.58 -14.25
CA LEU A 34 19.92 2.48 -13.77
C LEU A 34 20.67 1.79 -14.91
N ARG A 35 20.00 1.54 -16.05
CA ARG A 35 20.63 0.97 -17.27
C ARG A 35 21.71 1.90 -17.82
N LEU A 36 21.41 3.21 -17.90
CA LEU A 36 22.38 4.21 -18.35
C LEU A 36 23.59 4.27 -17.42
N LEU A 37 23.37 4.31 -16.11
CA LEU A 37 24.44 4.32 -15.10
C LEU A 37 25.30 3.05 -15.18
N GLY A 38 24.68 1.88 -15.36
CA GLY A 38 25.40 0.62 -15.55
C GLY A 38 26.22 0.57 -16.85
N SER A 39 25.79 1.30 -17.89
CA SER A 39 26.57 1.41 -19.14
C SER A 39 27.79 2.34 -19.03
N LEU A 40 27.82 3.20 -18.01
CA LEU A 40 28.87 4.22 -17.82
C LEU A 40 30.02 3.77 -16.90
N GLY A 41 29.90 2.63 -16.20
CA GLY A 41 30.98 2.13 -15.36
C GLY A 41 30.60 0.93 -14.50
N GLU A 42 31.55 0.49 -13.66
CA GLU A 42 31.36 -0.65 -12.77
C GLU A 42 30.51 -0.27 -11.55
N MET A 43 29.20 -0.44 -11.68
CA MET A 43 28.25 -0.37 -10.57
C MET A 43 28.07 -1.78 -9.98
N ASN A 44 28.36 -1.91 -8.69
CA ASN A 44 28.28 -3.17 -7.95
C ASN A 44 27.35 -3.01 -6.73
N LYS A 45 27.02 -4.11 -6.08
CA LYS A 45 26.09 -4.12 -4.94
C LYS A 45 26.59 -3.25 -3.77
N GLU A 46 27.90 -3.23 -3.52
CA GLU A 46 28.53 -2.45 -2.44
C GLU A 46 28.32 -0.94 -2.63
N LYS A 47 28.53 -0.43 -3.85
CA LYS A 47 28.27 0.99 -4.17
C LYS A 47 26.80 1.37 -4.00
N ILE A 48 25.88 0.45 -4.32
CA ILE A 48 24.45 0.67 -4.10
C ILE A 48 24.15 0.69 -2.60
N GLU A 49 24.76 -0.19 -1.81
CA GLU A 49 24.60 -0.23 -0.36
C GLU A 49 25.08 1.08 0.30
N GLU A 50 26.24 1.59 -0.12
CA GLU A 50 26.79 2.86 0.35
C GLU A 50 25.83 4.01 0.03
N ALA A 51 25.35 4.12 -1.21
CA ALA A 51 24.40 5.15 -1.61
C ALA A 51 23.06 5.07 -0.82
N VAL A 52 22.57 3.87 -0.54
CA VAL A 52 21.35 3.68 0.28
C VAL A 52 21.58 4.14 1.72
N LYS A 53 22.74 3.83 2.31
CA LYS A 53 23.09 4.29 3.67
C LYS A 53 23.17 5.81 3.74
N GLU A 54 23.84 6.43 2.76
CA GLU A 54 23.95 7.89 2.67
C GLU A 54 22.58 8.55 2.54
N GLU A 55 21.71 8.06 1.65
CA GLU A 55 20.37 8.62 1.46
C GLU A 55 19.51 8.49 2.73
N LEU A 56 19.54 7.33 3.40
CA LEU A 56 18.81 7.16 4.66
C LEU A 56 19.36 8.07 5.77
N GLU A 57 20.66 8.34 5.80
CA GLU A 57 21.25 9.30 6.73
C GLU A 57 20.84 10.75 6.40
N VAL A 58 20.83 11.13 5.12
CA VAL A 58 20.35 12.45 4.65
C VAL A 58 18.88 12.63 5.02
N SER A 59 18.05 11.63 4.71
CA SER A 59 16.62 11.64 5.03
C SER A 59 16.36 11.71 6.54
N ARG A 60 17.18 11.02 7.36
CA ARG A 60 17.14 11.15 8.82
C ARG A 60 17.51 12.55 9.29
N LYS A 61 18.61 13.11 8.78
CA LYS A 61 19.06 14.48 9.10
C LYS A 61 18.02 15.53 8.69
N ALA A 62 17.26 15.28 7.63
CA ALA A 62 16.17 16.12 7.17
C ALA A 62 14.87 15.96 8.02
N GLY A 63 14.83 15.00 8.95
CA GLY A 63 13.65 14.73 9.78
C GLY A 63 12.53 14.00 9.03
N LEU A 64 12.83 13.35 7.91
CA LEU A 64 11.86 12.57 7.11
C LEU A 64 11.65 11.16 7.65
N ILE A 65 12.60 10.65 8.44
CA ILE A 65 12.61 9.28 8.97
C ILE A 65 12.98 9.35 10.45
N GLU A 66 12.22 8.63 11.28
CA GLU A 66 12.52 8.48 12.71
C GLU A 66 13.65 7.46 12.95
N ASP A 67 14.40 7.62 14.04
CA ASP A 67 15.44 6.68 14.45
C ASP A 67 14.80 5.33 14.80
N ASN A 68 14.94 4.36 13.90
CA ASN A 68 14.40 3.02 14.04
C ASN A 68 15.55 2.00 14.20
N ARG A 69 15.32 0.93 14.97
CA ARG A 69 16.33 -0.13 15.24
C ARG A 69 16.57 -1.09 14.06
N GLU A 70 15.74 -0.99 13.03
CA GLU A 70 15.71 -1.79 11.80
C GLU A 70 16.32 -1.05 10.60
N ILE A 71 17.06 0.05 10.82
CA ILE A 71 17.71 0.79 9.73
C ILE A 71 18.62 -0.14 8.92
N GLN A 72 19.34 -1.07 9.57
CA GLN A 72 20.17 -2.04 8.84
C GLN A 72 19.37 -2.98 7.95
N SER A 73 18.27 -3.57 8.45
CA SER A 73 17.45 -4.44 7.61
C SER A 73 16.78 -3.65 6.48
N THR A 74 16.46 -2.38 6.71
CA THR A 74 15.92 -1.47 5.70
C THR A 74 16.95 -1.20 4.60
N VAL A 75 18.21 -0.93 4.97
CA VAL A 75 19.33 -0.78 4.02
C VAL A 75 19.45 -2.04 3.17
N GLU A 76 19.59 -3.21 3.80
CA GLU A 76 19.78 -4.48 3.08
C GLU A 76 18.63 -4.76 2.10
N ASN A 77 17.38 -4.59 2.54
CA ASN A 77 16.20 -4.81 1.72
C ASN A 77 16.13 -3.86 0.52
N LEU A 78 16.45 -2.57 0.74
CA LEU A 78 16.48 -1.57 -0.33
C LEU A 78 17.60 -1.85 -1.31
N THR A 79 18.81 -2.15 -0.82
CA THR A 79 19.97 -2.52 -1.64
C THR A 79 19.68 -3.73 -2.50
N ASP A 80 19.11 -4.80 -1.94
CA ASP A 80 18.76 -6.00 -2.68
C ASP A 80 17.69 -5.73 -3.75
N SER A 81 16.69 -4.92 -3.42
CA SER A 81 15.66 -4.53 -4.38
C SER A 81 16.27 -3.77 -5.55
N ILE A 82 17.04 -2.70 -5.28
CA ILE A 82 17.67 -1.86 -6.31
C ILE A 82 18.66 -2.68 -7.14
N TYR A 83 19.47 -3.54 -6.51
CA TYR A 83 20.45 -4.36 -7.21
C TYR A 83 19.78 -5.36 -8.17
N LYS A 84 18.69 -6.02 -7.76
CA LYS A 84 17.93 -6.92 -8.65
C LYS A 84 17.37 -6.18 -9.87
N TRP A 85 16.84 -4.97 -9.67
CA TRP A 85 16.38 -4.12 -10.77
C TRP A 85 17.51 -3.67 -11.68
N PHE A 86 18.68 -3.35 -11.11
CA PHE A 86 19.88 -2.95 -11.83
C PHE A 86 20.43 -4.06 -12.74
N VAL A 87 20.59 -5.27 -12.21
CA VAL A 87 21.04 -6.44 -12.98
C VAL A 87 20.02 -6.81 -14.06
N GLY A 88 18.75 -6.45 -13.85
CA GLY A 88 17.69 -6.65 -14.83
C GLY A 88 17.39 -8.13 -15.03
N ASP A 89 17.52 -8.93 -13.96
CA ASP A 89 17.16 -10.34 -13.95
C ASP A 89 15.64 -10.48 -14.10
N VAL A 90 15.21 -10.65 -15.35
CA VAL A 90 13.80 -10.70 -15.75
C VAL A 90 13.09 -11.89 -15.10
N GLU A 91 13.80 -12.99 -14.86
CA GLU A 91 13.22 -14.19 -14.24
C GLU A 91 12.91 -13.93 -12.77
N ASP A 92 13.85 -13.32 -12.04
CA ASP A 92 13.70 -13.01 -10.61
C ASP A 92 12.63 -11.93 -10.37
N ILE A 93 12.55 -10.95 -11.28
CA ILE A 93 11.49 -9.93 -11.29
C ILE A 93 10.12 -10.58 -11.52
N ARG A 94 10.01 -11.48 -12.50
CA ARG A 94 8.75 -12.14 -12.85
C ARG A 94 8.28 -13.04 -11.71
N ALA A 95 9.20 -13.77 -11.08
CA ALA A 95 8.90 -14.61 -9.93
C ALA A 95 8.32 -13.80 -8.76
N LYS A 96 8.92 -12.65 -8.42
CA LYS A 96 8.38 -11.76 -7.37
C LYS A 96 7.01 -11.18 -7.71
N MET A 97 6.76 -10.82 -8.98
CA MET A 97 5.45 -10.33 -9.42
C MET A 97 4.38 -11.42 -9.34
N ASP A 98 4.73 -12.67 -9.65
CA ASP A 98 3.81 -13.79 -9.56
C ASP A 98 3.53 -14.18 -8.10
N GLU A 99 4.52 -14.08 -7.21
CA GLU A 99 4.32 -14.24 -5.77
C GLU A 99 3.44 -13.14 -5.18
N TYR A 100 3.62 -11.89 -5.61
CA TYR A 100 2.76 -10.77 -5.22
C TYR A 100 1.32 -10.96 -5.70
N ARG A 101 1.13 -11.38 -6.97
CA ARG A 101 -0.20 -11.72 -7.50
C ARG A 101 -0.88 -12.83 -6.71
N LYS A 102 -0.16 -13.91 -6.38
CA LYS A 102 -0.69 -14.99 -5.54
C LYS A 102 -1.12 -14.50 -4.17
N LYS A 103 -0.30 -13.68 -3.49
CA LYS A 103 -0.67 -13.08 -2.19
C LYS A 103 -1.90 -12.19 -2.31
N MET A 104 -2.05 -11.44 -3.39
CA MET A 104 -3.25 -10.62 -3.63
C MET A 104 -4.48 -11.48 -3.90
N GLU A 105 -4.38 -12.53 -4.71
CA GLU A 105 -5.48 -13.48 -4.93
C GLU A 105 -5.89 -14.21 -3.64
N GLU A 106 -4.93 -14.58 -2.80
CA GLU A 106 -5.19 -15.20 -1.48
C GLU A 106 -5.90 -14.23 -0.55
N VAL A 107 -5.44 -12.97 -0.47
CA VAL A 107 -6.11 -11.92 0.33
C VAL A 107 -7.52 -11.64 -0.18
N LEU A 108 -7.72 -11.59 -1.50
CA LEU A 108 -9.06 -11.41 -2.10
C LEU A 108 -9.97 -12.60 -1.80
N LYS A 109 -9.48 -13.84 -1.91
CA LYS A 109 -10.23 -15.05 -1.53
C LYS A 109 -10.56 -15.08 -0.04
N GLU A 110 -9.62 -14.67 0.81
CA GLU A 110 -9.88 -14.54 2.25
C GLU A 110 -10.90 -13.45 2.55
N GLN A 111 -10.90 -12.33 1.82
CA GLN A 111 -11.90 -11.27 1.96
C GLN A 111 -13.27 -11.68 1.41
N GLU A 112 -13.34 -12.42 0.30
CA GLU A 112 -14.59 -13.03 -0.18
C GLU A 112 -15.14 -14.08 0.80
N SER A 113 -14.27 -14.80 1.51
CA SER A 113 -14.69 -15.74 2.57
C SER A 113 -15.08 -15.03 3.87
N LYS A 114 -14.58 -13.81 4.09
CA LYS A 114 -14.97 -12.88 5.15
C LYS A 114 -15.94 -11.84 4.58
N VAL A 115 -17.05 -12.30 4.00
CA VAL A 115 -18.21 -11.43 3.83
C VAL A 115 -18.56 -10.91 5.22
N ILE A 116 -18.27 -9.63 5.45
CA ILE A 116 -18.88 -8.90 6.56
C ILE A 116 -20.38 -8.96 6.24
N ASP A 117 -21.14 -9.70 7.03
CA ASP A 117 -22.60 -9.66 7.05
C ASP A 117 -22.99 -8.24 7.47
N VAL A 118 -22.92 -7.30 6.51
CA VAL A 118 -23.41 -5.95 6.70
C VAL A 118 -24.92 -6.11 6.73
N ALA A 119 -25.48 -6.16 7.94
CA ALA A 119 -26.91 -6.23 8.13
C ALA A 119 -27.58 -5.15 7.25
N PRO A 120 -28.64 -5.49 6.49
CA PRO A 120 -29.34 -4.51 5.67
C PRO A 120 -29.69 -3.29 6.52
N ALA A 121 -29.60 -2.08 5.97
CA ALA A 121 -29.87 -0.85 6.70
C ALA A 121 -31.27 -0.82 7.38
N ASP A 122 -32.20 -1.68 6.94
CA ASP A 122 -33.50 -1.90 7.58
C ASP A 122 -33.45 -2.65 8.93
N PHE A 123 -32.31 -3.24 9.33
CA PHE A 123 -32.15 -3.85 10.65
C PHE A 123 -32.00 -2.78 11.75
N VAL A 124 -31.36 -1.65 11.43
CA VAL A 124 -31.22 -0.51 12.35
C VAL A 124 -32.57 0.13 12.67
N LYS A 125 -33.49 0.18 11.69
CA LYS A 125 -34.86 0.67 11.90
C LYS A 125 -35.71 -0.20 12.83
N ARG A 126 -35.34 -1.48 13.04
CA ARG A 126 -36.02 -2.37 14.00
C ARG A 126 -35.52 -2.20 15.43
N LEU A 127 -34.39 -1.52 15.61
CA LEU A 127 -33.78 -1.21 16.91
C LEU A 127 -34.08 0.21 17.37
N GLU A 128 -34.89 0.98 16.63
CA GLU A 128 -35.42 2.25 17.13
C GLU A 128 -36.22 1.99 18.41
N PRO A 129 -35.85 2.60 19.55
CA PRO A 129 -36.58 2.42 20.80
C PRO A 129 -38.00 2.97 20.61
N LYS A 130 -39.01 2.11 20.77
CA LYS A 130 -40.41 2.53 20.88
C LYS A 130 -40.49 3.65 21.93
N GLU A 131 -40.96 4.81 21.50
CA GLU A 131 -41.26 5.94 22.39
C GLU A 131 -42.12 5.48 23.58
N PRO A 132 -41.94 6.07 24.77
CA PRO A 132 -42.75 5.74 25.93
C PRO A 132 -44.19 6.18 25.67
N ASN A 133 -45.10 5.21 25.58
CA ASN A 133 -46.54 5.45 25.49
C ASN A 133 -47.01 6.29 26.69
N LYS A 134 -47.31 7.57 26.45
CA LYS A 134 -48.16 8.37 27.33
C LYS A 134 -49.60 7.90 27.13
N GLY A 135 -50.23 7.34 28.17
CA GLY A 135 -51.69 7.30 28.25
C GLY A 135 -52.31 6.10 28.96
N GLY A 136 -52.60 6.28 30.26
CA GLY A 136 -53.93 5.99 30.83
C GLY A 136 -54.18 4.61 31.46
N GLY A 137 -54.59 4.62 32.74
CA GLY A 137 -55.54 3.64 33.29
C GLY A 137 -55.13 2.97 34.60
N ILE A 138 -55.64 3.48 35.73
CA ILE A 138 -55.64 2.86 37.06
C ILE A 138 -56.61 1.67 37.09
N ILE A 139 -56.17 0.51 37.59
CA ILE A 139 -56.94 -0.53 38.34
C ILE A 139 -55.86 -1.30 39.15
N LEU A 140 -55.72 -1.25 40.48
CA LEU A 140 -56.62 -1.50 41.62
C LEU A 140 -56.15 -0.68 42.84
#